data_AF-A0A0F8D415-F1
#
_entry.id   AF-A0A0F8D415-F1
#
_cell.length_a   1.000
_cell.length_b   1.000
_cell.length_c   1.000
_cell.angle_alpha   90.00
_cell.angle_beta   90.00
_cell.angle_gamma   90.00
#
_symmetry.space_group_name_H-M   'P 1'
#
loop_
_entity.id
_entity.type
_entity.pdbx_description
1 polymer ?
#
loop_
_entity_poly.entity_id
_entity_poly.type
_entity_poly.pdbx_seq_one_letter_code
_entity_poly.pdbx_strand_id
1 'polypeptide(L)'
;MPAPSILLDEPVQRSSIEFKTSAPSESILHENSSIHVAYAKSLDNRWISIAWTDSRGLQQQTASYCLIRKGVRGQGMQWNDIAQDIWQATIELMAVWKVCWRVVISKCGAMDPSEVEYWTQLAQNETRASFYLVLLAVDTAPALQLLPKAVQLSASVQSATYATPAGTPQASTPEVASTPRATADGPSTTPTPSTVDVTSDPDGDGVLIDVAEQTWGIVLSHRLNNSMMPARQNLAMASGYLVKRGGMRCEDPPAVLEVNLVWLDGVARGVDPMLREMLKQFRGLGTLARARGVTEQWDVRPWHIAAAEKGVRTLYALL
;
A
#
# COMPACT_ATOMS: atom_id res chain seq x y z
N MET A 1 19.60 1.13 18.67
CA MET A 1 18.21 1.58 18.44
C MET A 1 17.27 0.64 19.18
N PRO A 2 16.21 1.12 19.86
CA PRO A 2 15.20 0.26 20.46
C PRO A 2 14.48 -0.56 19.37
N ALA A 3 14.09 -1.79 19.68
CA ALA A 3 13.39 -2.67 18.75
C ALA A 3 12.01 -2.08 18.37
N PRO A 4 11.57 -2.17 17.11
CA PRO A 4 10.26 -1.64 16.71
C PRO A 4 9.14 -2.44 17.36
N SER A 5 8.05 -1.75 17.71
CA SER A 5 6.88 -2.36 18.35
C SER A 5 6.06 -3.26 17.41
N ILE A 6 6.09 -3.00 16.11
CA ILE A 6 5.35 -3.73 15.08
C ILE A 6 6.26 -3.89 13.86
N LEU A 7 6.38 -5.12 13.34
CA LEU A 7 7.15 -5.44 12.14
C LEU A 7 6.37 -6.46 11.29
N LEU A 8 6.70 -6.53 10.00
CA LEU A 8 6.17 -7.56 9.12
C LEU A 8 6.94 -8.87 9.34
N ASP A 9 6.21 -9.98 9.36
CA ASP A 9 6.82 -11.30 9.43
C ASP A 9 7.63 -11.61 8.16
N GLU A 10 8.59 -12.51 8.28
CA GLU A 10 9.43 -12.92 7.16
C GLU A 10 8.59 -13.70 6.14
N PRO A 11 8.58 -13.29 4.86
CA PRO A 11 7.76 -13.97 3.87
C PRO A 11 8.29 -15.38 3.65
N VAL A 12 7.46 -16.40 3.92
CA VAL A 12 7.74 -17.77 3.52
C VAL A 12 7.89 -17.79 1.99
N GLN A 13 9.06 -18.17 1.48
CA GLN A 13 9.31 -18.24 0.04
C GLN A 13 8.49 -19.37 -0.59
N ARG A 14 7.26 -19.06 -1.01
CA ARG A 14 6.31 -20.04 -1.55
C ARG A 14 6.54 -20.38 -3.04
N SER A 15 7.38 -19.64 -3.75
CA SER A 15 7.59 -19.80 -5.19
C SER A 15 9.07 -19.91 -5.52
N SER A 16 9.50 -21.13 -5.83
CA SER A 16 10.82 -21.51 -6.36
C SER A 16 12.02 -21.19 -5.47
N ILE A 17 12.56 -22.23 -4.82
CA ILE A 17 13.88 -22.16 -4.18
C ILE A 17 14.93 -22.18 -5.30
N GLU A 18 15.57 -21.03 -5.55
CA GLU A 18 16.65 -20.93 -6.52
C GLU A 18 17.97 -21.33 -5.86
N PHE A 19 18.44 -22.56 -6.14
CA PHE A 19 19.72 -23.04 -5.64
C PHE A 19 20.86 -22.33 -6.41
N LYS A 20 21.61 -21.47 -5.71
CA LYS A 20 22.84 -20.87 -6.25
C LYS A 20 24.04 -21.77 -5.95
N THR A 21 24.94 -21.91 -6.92
CA THR A 21 26.19 -22.68 -6.80
C THR A 21 27.42 -21.82 -6.49
N SER A 22 27.26 -20.49 -6.42
CA SER A 22 28.32 -19.55 -6.04
C SER A 22 28.59 -19.58 -4.53
N ALA A 23 29.79 -19.13 -4.12
CA ALA A 23 30.13 -18.99 -2.70
C ALA A 23 29.05 -18.17 -1.95
N PRO A 24 28.54 -18.65 -0.81
CA PRO A 24 27.44 -17.99 -0.12
C PRO A 24 27.89 -16.66 0.49
N SER A 25 26.99 -15.67 0.48
CA SER A 25 27.15 -14.47 1.31
C SER A 25 27.16 -14.87 2.79
N GLU A 26 27.83 -14.10 3.65
CA GLU A 26 27.90 -14.37 5.10
C GLU A 26 26.52 -14.54 5.75
N SER A 27 25.49 -13.91 5.16
CA SER A 27 24.10 -14.00 5.60
C SER A 27 23.15 -14.25 4.42
N ILE A 28 23.06 -15.50 3.99
CA ILE A 28 22.22 -15.94 2.85
C ILE A 28 20.76 -15.51 2.99
N LEU A 29 20.19 -15.60 4.21
CA LEU A 29 18.78 -15.27 4.47
C LEU A 29 18.44 -13.80 4.16
N HIS A 30 19.44 -12.93 4.15
CA HIS A 30 19.25 -11.49 3.98
C HIS A 30 19.75 -10.99 2.63
N GLU A 31 20.24 -11.90 1.78
CA GLU A 31 20.64 -11.56 0.42
C GLU A 31 19.43 -11.05 -0.38
N ASN A 32 19.61 -9.95 -1.11
CA ASN A 32 18.55 -9.26 -1.85
C ASN A 32 17.48 -8.62 -0.95
N SER A 33 17.76 -8.37 0.33
CA SER A 33 16.91 -7.52 1.17
C SER A 33 16.78 -6.12 0.57
N SER A 34 15.58 -5.54 0.63
CA SER A 34 15.33 -4.18 0.16
C SER A 34 15.52 -3.17 1.30
N ILE A 35 16.24 -2.08 1.02
CA ILE A 35 16.12 -0.81 1.74
C ILE A 35 15.28 0.13 0.87
N HIS A 36 14.19 0.64 1.42
CA HIS A 36 13.29 1.57 0.77
C HIS A 36 13.54 2.98 1.29
N VAL A 37 13.70 3.92 0.37
CA VAL A 37 13.88 5.34 0.64
C VAL A 37 12.77 6.09 -0.08
N ALA A 38 11.97 6.87 0.64
CA ALA A 38 11.01 7.79 0.05
C ALA A 38 11.44 9.22 0.30
N TYR A 39 11.33 10.09 -0.70
CA TYR A 39 11.43 11.53 -0.50
C TYR A 39 10.28 12.28 -1.15
N ALA A 40 9.86 13.37 -0.51
CA ALA A 40 8.84 14.29 -1.01
C ALA A 40 9.36 15.73 -0.90
N LYS A 41 8.92 16.59 -1.82
CA LYS A 41 9.24 18.02 -1.83
C LYS A 41 7.97 18.84 -1.59
N SER A 42 8.06 19.90 -0.79
CA SER A 42 6.95 20.81 -0.57
C SER A 42 6.62 21.64 -1.82
N LEU A 43 5.35 22.05 -1.96
CA LEU A 43 4.85 22.83 -3.11
C LEU A 43 5.54 24.19 -3.26
N ASP A 44 5.96 24.80 -2.15
CA ASP A 44 6.73 26.05 -2.14
C ASP A 44 8.24 25.86 -2.38
N ASN A 45 8.67 24.63 -2.68
CA ASN A 45 10.06 24.26 -2.90
C ASN A 45 11.02 24.58 -1.73
N ARG A 46 10.51 24.73 -0.50
CA ARG A 46 11.34 25.05 0.68
C ARG A 46 11.78 23.85 1.49
N TRP A 47 11.07 22.73 1.41
CA TRP A 47 11.29 21.58 2.28
C TRP A 47 11.39 20.29 1.46
N ILE A 48 12.30 19.41 1.89
CA ILE A 48 12.33 18.01 1.48
C ILE A 48 12.21 17.17 2.74
N SER A 49 11.34 16.17 2.72
CA SER A 49 11.23 15.18 3.80
C SER A 49 11.52 13.79 3.24
N ILE A 50 12.23 12.99 4.02
CA ILE A 50 12.72 11.67 3.64
C ILE A 50 12.36 10.66 4.73
N ALA A 51 12.07 9.43 4.31
CA ALA A 51 11.87 8.30 5.18
C ALA A 51 12.58 7.05 4.62
N TRP A 52 13.23 6.30 5.50
CA TRP A 52 13.89 5.02 5.21
C TRP A 52 13.18 3.90 5.94
N THR A 53 13.02 2.76 5.31
CA THR A 53 12.58 1.52 5.94
C THR A 53 13.15 0.31 5.22
N ASP A 54 13.51 -0.75 5.93
CA ASP A 54 13.70 -2.05 5.28
C ASP A 54 12.34 -2.67 4.90
N SER A 55 12.37 -3.79 4.19
CA SER A 55 11.17 -4.50 3.71
C SER A 55 10.22 -4.97 4.82
N ARG A 56 10.69 -5.05 6.08
CA ARG A 56 9.91 -5.50 7.24
C ARG A 56 9.57 -4.40 8.25
N GLY A 57 10.20 -3.23 8.14
CA GLY A 57 10.13 -2.18 9.14
C GLY A 57 11.02 -2.40 10.36
N LEU A 58 11.99 -3.31 10.32
CA LEU A 58 12.98 -3.48 11.38
C LEU A 58 13.83 -2.22 11.55
N GLN A 59 14.25 -1.63 10.43
CA GLN A 59 14.97 -0.37 10.41
C GLN A 59 14.04 0.73 9.92
N GLN A 60 14.08 1.88 10.58
CA GLN A 60 13.36 3.06 10.13
C GLN A 60 14.12 4.32 10.52
N GLN A 61 14.06 5.32 9.65
CA GLN A 61 14.62 6.64 9.90
C GLN A 61 13.80 7.67 9.14
N THR A 62 13.76 8.91 9.62
CA THR A 62 13.17 10.04 8.91
C THR A 62 14.08 11.24 9.05
N ALA A 63 14.15 12.08 8.01
CA ALA A 63 14.91 13.33 8.02
C ALA A 63 14.15 14.40 7.24
N SER A 64 14.43 15.67 7.52
CA SER A 64 13.86 16.79 6.78
C SER A 64 14.89 17.89 6.60
N TYR A 65 14.95 18.44 5.40
CA TYR A 65 15.89 19.47 5.01
C TYR A 65 15.15 20.74 4.60
N CYS A 66 15.63 21.89 5.08
CA CYS A 66 15.17 23.20 4.63
C CYS A 66 16.06 23.65 3.47
N LEU A 67 15.50 23.68 2.26
CA LEU A 67 16.17 24.18 1.06
C LEU A 67 16.37 25.68 1.14
N ILE A 68 15.31 26.44 1.44
CA ILE A 68 15.35 27.91 1.45
C ILE A 68 14.68 28.42 2.71
N ARG A 69 15.42 29.20 3.50
CA ARG A 69 14.87 29.90 4.66
C ARG A 69 14.11 31.14 4.19
N LYS A 70 12.85 31.27 4.61
CA LYS A 70 11.99 32.41 4.26
C LYS A 70 12.68 33.72 4.67
N GLY A 71 12.87 34.64 3.72
CA GLY A 71 13.44 35.97 3.97
C GLY A 71 14.97 36.09 3.96
N VAL A 72 15.72 34.99 3.79
CA VAL A 72 17.18 35.05 3.68
C VAL A 72 17.60 35.02 2.20
N ARG A 73 18.31 36.05 1.73
CA ARG A 73 19.00 35.99 0.44
C ARG A 73 20.35 35.29 0.65
N GLY A 74 20.48 34.06 0.17
CA GLY A 74 21.68 33.24 0.27
C GLY A 74 21.51 31.91 -0.48
N GLN A 75 22.61 31.16 -0.67
CA GLN A 75 22.53 29.80 -1.20
C GLN A 75 21.94 28.87 -0.14
N GLY A 76 20.73 28.39 -0.39
CA GLY A 76 20.15 27.26 0.30
C GLY A 76 20.89 25.94 0.04
N MET A 77 20.56 24.88 0.77
CA MET A 77 21.04 23.53 0.40
C MET A 77 20.59 23.20 -1.02
N GLN A 78 21.51 22.73 -1.86
CA GLN A 78 21.16 22.27 -3.19
C GLN A 78 20.60 20.84 -3.11
N TRP A 79 19.84 20.46 -4.13
CA TRP A 79 19.33 19.10 -4.26
C TRP A 79 20.45 18.06 -4.20
N ASN A 80 21.57 18.33 -4.88
CA ASN A 80 22.70 17.39 -4.95
C ASN A 80 23.30 17.11 -3.58
N ASP A 81 23.46 18.14 -2.74
CA ASP A 81 23.97 17.98 -1.36
C ASP A 81 23.03 17.09 -0.54
N ILE A 82 21.72 17.30 -0.67
CA ILE A 82 20.70 16.49 0.02
C ILE A 82 20.70 15.06 -0.50
N ALA A 83 20.82 14.87 -1.81
CA ALA A 83 20.89 13.53 -2.40
C ALA A 83 22.15 12.77 -1.95
N GLN A 84 23.29 13.45 -1.83
CA GLN A 84 24.52 12.89 -1.26
C GLN A 84 24.32 12.48 0.20
N ASP A 85 23.70 13.33 1.03
CA ASP A 85 23.41 13.03 2.44
C ASP A 85 22.45 11.83 2.56
N ILE A 86 21.41 11.78 1.70
CA ILE A 86 20.47 10.65 1.65
C ILE A 86 21.21 9.36 1.29
N TRP A 87 22.10 9.42 0.30
CA TRP A 87 22.88 8.27 -0.14
C TRP A 87 23.79 7.76 0.99
N GLN A 88 24.52 8.66 1.65
CA GLN A 88 25.40 8.32 2.75
C GLN A 88 24.64 7.65 3.91
N ALA A 89 23.49 8.19 4.31
CA ALA A 89 22.62 7.59 5.32
C ALA A 89 22.10 6.20 4.89
N THR A 90 21.82 6.02 3.60
CA THR A 90 21.37 4.73 3.04
C THR A 90 22.47 3.66 3.16
N ILE A 91 23.71 4.00 2.83
CA ILE A 91 24.87 3.10 2.96
C ILE A 91 25.12 2.73 4.43
N GLU A 92 24.96 3.68 5.35
CA GLU A 92 25.09 3.42 6.80
C GLU A 92 24.02 2.45 7.32
N LEU A 93 22.77 2.58 6.87
CA LEU A 93 21.70 1.64 7.23
C LEU A 93 21.97 0.23 6.70
N MET A 94 22.47 0.12 5.46
CA MET A 94 22.84 -1.15 4.83
C MET A 94 24.04 -1.84 5.49
N ALA A 95 24.92 -1.09 6.16
CA ALA A 95 26.13 -1.61 6.78
C ALA A 95 25.87 -2.65 7.89
N VAL A 96 24.63 -2.80 8.35
CA VAL A 96 24.23 -3.82 9.31
C VAL A 96 24.43 -5.24 8.75
N TRP A 97 24.33 -5.43 7.44
CA TRP A 97 24.49 -6.74 6.80
C TRP A 97 25.40 -6.62 5.58
N LYS A 98 26.48 -7.42 5.55
CA LYS A 98 27.39 -7.52 4.40
C LYS A 98 26.82 -8.47 3.34
N VAL A 99 25.73 -8.04 2.72
CA VAL A 99 25.01 -8.78 1.66
C VAL A 99 24.81 -7.88 0.45
N CYS A 100 24.38 -8.47 -0.67
CA CYS A 100 23.89 -7.67 -1.79
C CYS A 100 22.50 -7.12 -1.46
N TRP A 101 22.38 -5.81 -1.34
CA TRP A 101 21.11 -5.14 -1.05
C TRP A 101 20.35 -4.74 -2.32
N ARG A 102 19.06 -4.46 -2.17
CA ARG A 102 18.30 -3.71 -3.17
C ARG A 102 18.00 -2.32 -2.63
N VAL A 103 18.53 -1.29 -3.27
CA VAL A 103 18.28 0.10 -2.91
C VAL A 103 17.12 0.61 -3.75
N VAL A 104 15.98 0.85 -3.11
CA VAL A 104 14.75 1.31 -3.77
C VAL A 104 14.48 2.75 -3.38
N ILE A 105 14.78 3.70 -4.27
CA ILE A 105 14.55 5.13 -4.05
C ILE A 105 13.27 5.55 -4.76
N SER A 106 12.33 6.10 -4.00
CA SER A 106 11.00 6.49 -4.47
C SER A 106 10.78 7.98 -4.27
N LYS A 107 10.54 8.72 -5.35
CA LYS A 107 10.12 10.12 -5.28
C LYS A 107 8.60 10.20 -5.22
N CYS A 108 8.06 11.01 -4.32
CA CYS A 108 6.66 11.42 -4.35
C CYS A 108 6.51 12.49 -5.43
N GLY A 109 5.89 12.14 -6.56
CA GLY A 109 5.82 12.92 -7.79
C GLY A 109 6.83 12.49 -8.85
N ALA A 110 6.87 13.25 -9.95
CA ALA A 110 7.71 12.92 -11.11
C ALA A 110 9.20 13.08 -10.81
N MET A 111 10.02 12.10 -11.17
CA MET A 111 11.47 12.13 -11.04
C MET A 111 12.12 12.70 -12.30
N ASP A 112 12.84 13.81 -12.17
CA ASP A 112 13.45 14.48 -13.32
C ASP A 112 14.65 13.68 -13.86
N PRO A 113 14.93 13.72 -15.18
CA PRO A 113 16.06 13.00 -15.76
C PRO A 113 17.42 13.34 -15.13
N SER A 114 17.62 14.60 -14.71
CA SER A 114 18.85 15.00 -14.00
C SER A 114 18.95 14.42 -12.59
N GLU A 115 17.81 14.19 -11.91
CA GLU A 115 17.79 13.50 -10.62
C GLU A 115 18.13 12.02 -10.80
N VAL A 116 17.57 11.38 -11.84
CA VAL A 116 17.90 9.99 -12.21
C VAL A 116 19.40 9.86 -12.47
N GLU A 117 19.96 10.73 -13.31
CA GLU A 117 21.39 10.73 -13.62
C GLU A 117 22.24 10.88 -12.35
N TYR A 118 21.90 11.82 -11.46
CA TYR A 118 22.63 12.02 -10.22
C TYR A 118 22.57 10.79 -9.30
N TRP A 119 21.40 10.17 -9.13
CA TRP A 119 21.27 8.92 -8.36
C TRP A 119 22.11 7.79 -8.95
N THR A 120 22.11 7.64 -10.28
CA THR A 120 22.92 6.62 -10.94
C THR A 120 24.42 6.89 -10.79
N GLN A 121 24.84 8.15 -10.79
CA GLN A 121 26.23 8.51 -10.55
C GLN A 121 26.67 8.19 -9.12
N LEU A 122 25.84 8.51 -8.12
CA LEU A 122 26.13 8.13 -6.72
C LEU A 122 26.28 6.62 -6.57
N ALA A 123 25.39 5.86 -7.20
CA ALA A 123 25.45 4.40 -7.20
C ALA A 123 26.72 3.87 -7.89
N GLN A 124 27.09 4.41 -9.06
CA GLN A 124 28.29 3.97 -9.77
C GLN A 124 29.60 4.28 -9.03
N ASN A 125 29.61 5.37 -8.26
CA ASN A 125 30.77 5.78 -7.47
C ASN A 125 30.91 4.99 -6.16
N GLU A 126 29.86 4.29 -5.73
CA GLU A 126 29.91 3.49 -4.51
C GLU A 126 30.65 2.16 -4.76
N THR A 127 31.71 1.93 -3.99
CA THR A 127 32.61 0.77 -4.14
C THR A 127 32.66 -0.11 -2.91
N ARG A 128 32.08 0.33 -1.79
CA ARG A 128 32.18 -0.32 -0.47
C ARG A 128 30.99 -1.21 -0.16
N ALA A 129 29.88 -1.04 -0.88
CA ALA A 129 28.65 -1.80 -0.69
C ALA A 129 28.27 -2.53 -1.98
N SER A 130 27.67 -3.72 -1.84
CA SER A 130 27.08 -4.45 -2.96
C SER A 130 25.58 -4.20 -2.99
N PHE A 131 25.05 -3.73 -4.12
CA PHE A 131 23.62 -3.48 -4.26
C PHE A 131 23.16 -3.43 -5.72
N TYR A 132 21.84 -3.40 -5.90
CA TYR A 132 21.15 -3.02 -7.14
C TYR A 132 20.27 -1.80 -6.89
N LEU A 133 20.32 -0.82 -7.80
CA LEU A 133 19.51 0.39 -7.71
C LEU A 133 18.17 0.24 -8.46
N VAL A 134 17.09 0.64 -7.79
CA VAL A 134 15.74 0.78 -8.37
C VAL A 134 15.24 2.18 -8.08
N LEU A 135 14.89 2.94 -9.13
CA LEU A 135 14.29 4.27 -8.97
C LEU A 135 12.82 4.24 -9.35
N LEU A 136 11.98 4.73 -8.46
CA LEU A 136 10.54 4.79 -8.60
C LEU A 136 10.05 6.24 -8.54
N ALA A 137 9.09 6.58 -9.38
CA ALA A 137 8.25 7.76 -9.22
C ALA A 137 6.86 7.30 -8.76
N VAL A 138 6.32 7.97 -7.74
CA VAL A 138 5.07 7.57 -7.08
C VAL A 138 4.10 8.74 -7.12
N ASP A 139 2.92 8.54 -7.69
CA ASP A 139 1.83 9.52 -7.63
C ASP A 139 0.75 9.04 -6.64
N THR A 140 0.50 9.86 -5.62
CA THR A 140 -0.47 9.60 -4.55
C THR A 140 -1.85 10.19 -4.86
N ALA A 141 -1.98 10.94 -5.95
CA ALA A 141 -3.23 11.46 -6.48
C ALA A 141 -3.27 11.34 -8.01
N PRO A 142 -3.18 10.11 -8.56
CA PRO A 142 -3.06 9.92 -10.00
C PRO A 142 -4.30 10.37 -10.75
N ALA A 143 -4.09 10.84 -11.99
CA ALA A 143 -5.17 11.33 -12.85
C ALA A 143 -6.12 10.21 -13.31
N LEU A 144 -5.63 8.96 -13.40
CA LEU A 144 -6.46 7.81 -13.76
C LEU A 144 -7.35 7.41 -12.58
N GLN A 145 -8.65 7.68 -12.70
CA GLN A 145 -9.63 7.29 -11.71
C GLN A 145 -10.29 5.96 -12.09
N LEU A 146 -10.29 5.01 -11.15
CA LEU A 146 -11.06 3.78 -11.26
C LEU A 146 -12.48 4.04 -10.75
N LEU A 147 -13.45 4.01 -11.66
CA LEU A 147 -14.85 4.23 -11.32
C LEU A 147 -15.49 2.92 -10.85
N PRO A 148 -16.22 2.92 -9.70
CA PRO A 148 -16.99 1.77 -9.28
C PRO A 148 -18.01 1.34 -10.33
N LYS A 149 -18.29 0.03 -10.39
CA LYS A 149 -19.36 -0.48 -11.26
C LYS A 149 -20.70 0.11 -10.77
N ALA A 150 -21.49 0.67 -11.68
CA ALA A 150 -22.82 1.17 -11.35
C ALA A 150 -23.67 0.03 -10.76
N VAL A 151 -24.16 0.24 -9.53
CA VAL A 151 -25.08 -0.70 -8.86
C VAL A 151 -26.40 -0.65 -9.63
N GLN A 152 -26.77 -1.75 -10.29
CA GLN A 152 -28.14 -1.87 -10.79
C GLN A 152 -29.05 -2.13 -9.58
N LEU A 153 -29.92 -1.17 -9.24
CA LEU A 153 -30.98 -1.42 -8.27
C LEU A 153 -31.87 -2.56 -8.82
N SER A 154 -31.93 -3.67 -8.11
CA SER A 154 -32.91 -4.72 -8.38
C SER A 154 -34.31 -4.18 -8.12
N ALA A 155 -35.15 -4.14 -9.14
CA ALA A 155 -36.53 -3.64 -9.08
C ALA A 155 -37.50 -4.63 -8.38
N SER A 156 -37.18 -5.12 -7.19
CA SER A 156 -38.02 -6.08 -6.45
C SER A 156 -38.79 -5.48 -5.26
N VAL A 157 -38.83 -4.15 -5.10
CA VAL A 157 -39.50 -3.49 -3.95
C VAL A 157 -40.89 -2.90 -4.28
N GLN A 158 -41.43 -3.09 -5.48
CA GLN A 158 -42.72 -2.48 -5.88
C GLN A 158 -43.99 -3.31 -5.63
N SER A 159 -43.95 -4.36 -4.80
CA SER A 159 -45.11 -5.26 -4.60
C SER A 159 -45.59 -5.37 -3.14
N ALA A 160 -45.42 -4.34 -2.31
CA ALA A 160 -45.90 -4.36 -0.92
C ALA A 160 -46.87 -3.21 -0.57
N THR A 161 -47.47 -2.54 -1.56
CA THR A 161 -48.36 -1.39 -1.32
C THR A 161 -49.80 -1.62 -1.73
N TYR A 162 -50.40 -2.81 -1.52
CA TYR A 162 -51.87 -2.96 -1.55
C TYR A 162 -52.32 -4.14 -0.67
N ALA A 163 -52.53 -3.89 0.63
CA ALA A 163 -53.46 -4.67 1.43
C ALA A 163 -54.13 -3.72 2.44
N THR A 164 -55.45 -3.60 2.30
CA THR A 164 -56.37 -2.73 3.03
C THR A 164 -56.49 -3.08 4.51
N PRO A 165 -56.74 -2.11 5.41
CA PRO A 165 -56.95 -2.37 6.83
C PRO A 165 -58.43 -2.71 7.09
N ALA A 166 -58.70 -3.88 7.67
CA ALA A 166 -60.00 -4.18 8.27
C ALA A 166 -59.83 -4.29 9.78
N GLY A 167 -60.40 -3.32 10.50
CA GLY A 167 -60.52 -3.35 11.95
C GLY A 167 -61.70 -4.20 12.40
N THR A 168 -61.53 -4.96 13.49
CA THR A 168 -62.30 -4.78 14.74
C THR A 168 -61.75 -5.72 15.84
N PRO A 169 -61.86 -5.33 17.12
CA PRO A 169 -61.19 -5.99 18.23
C PRO A 169 -62.08 -7.05 18.89
N GLN A 170 -61.51 -8.13 19.39
CA GLN A 170 -62.18 -8.93 20.42
C GLN A 170 -61.22 -9.28 21.55
N ALA A 171 -61.55 -8.75 22.73
CA ALA A 171 -60.92 -9.03 24.00
C ALA A 171 -61.29 -10.42 24.50
N SER A 172 -60.34 -11.13 25.14
CA SER A 172 -60.55 -11.98 26.33
C SER A 172 -59.20 -12.43 26.92
N THR A 173 -59.16 -12.38 28.24
CA THR A 173 -58.06 -12.51 29.23
C THR A 173 -57.47 -13.93 29.38
N PRO A 174 -56.37 -14.10 30.18
CA PRO A 174 -55.45 -15.24 30.10
C PRO A 174 -55.84 -16.38 31.04
N GLU A 175 -55.47 -17.61 30.71
CA GLU A 175 -55.44 -18.70 31.70
C GLU A 175 -54.30 -19.70 31.48
N VAL A 176 -53.79 -20.16 32.61
CA VAL A 176 -52.52 -20.84 32.86
C VAL A 176 -52.69 -22.35 32.77
N ALA A 177 -51.64 -23.00 32.25
CA ALA A 177 -51.19 -24.39 32.44
C ALA A 177 -52.18 -25.56 32.20
N SER A 178 -51.76 -26.51 31.35
CA SER A 178 -51.43 -27.91 31.72
C SER A 178 -51.34 -28.79 30.47
N THR A 179 -50.18 -29.42 30.24
CA THR A 179 -50.01 -30.65 29.42
C THR A 179 -50.65 -31.87 30.13
N PRO A 180 -50.80 -33.08 29.54
CA PRO A 180 -50.32 -33.60 28.24
C PRO A 180 -51.33 -34.47 27.43
N ARG A 181 -50.91 -34.86 26.20
CA ARG A 181 -50.97 -36.22 25.62
C ARG A 181 -51.58 -36.32 24.19
N ALA A 182 -50.75 -36.98 23.37
CA ALA A 182 -50.92 -37.45 22.00
C ALA A 182 -52.23 -38.18 21.67
N THR A 183 -52.72 -38.02 20.42
CA THR A 183 -52.50 -38.99 19.30
C THR A 183 -53.11 -38.50 17.97
N ALA A 184 -52.31 -38.63 16.90
CA ALA A 184 -52.59 -39.03 15.50
C ALA A 184 -53.69 -38.34 14.66
N ASP A 185 -53.25 -37.60 13.62
CA ASP A 185 -53.47 -37.84 12.17
C ASP A 185 -53.48 -36.50 11.36
N GLY A 186 -52.70 -36.42 10.27
CA GLY A 186 -52.32 -35.17 9.56
C GLY A 186 -53.35 -34.65 8.53
N PRO A 187 -52.96 -33.89 7.47
CA PRO A 187 -51.74 -33.12 7.22
C PRO A 187 -52.01 -31.60 7.27
N SER A 188 -51.17 -30.82 7.96
CA SER A 188 -51.21 -29.35 7.93
C SER A 188 -49.86 -28.81 7.51
N THR A 189 -49.78 -28.34 6.26
CA THR A 189 -48.66 -27.53 5.75
C THR A 189 -48.78 -26.12 6.33
N THR A 190 -48.10 -25.88 7.46
CA THR A 190 -47.85 -24.53 7.97
C THR A 190 -46.37 -24.21 7.74
N PRO A 191 -46.01 -23.07 7.13
CA PRO A 191 -44.61 -22.70 6.98
C PRO A 191 -44.08 -22.27 8.36
N THR A 192 -43.30 -23.14 8.99
CA THR A 192 -42.48 -22.81 10.14
C THR A 192 -41.49 -21.71 9.73
N PRO A 193 -41.26 -20.65 10.54
CA PRO A 193 -40.15 -19.75 10.29
C PRO A 193 -38.88 -20.60 10.28
N SER A 194 -38.07 -20.44 9.22
CA SER A 194 -36.83 -21.17 8.99
C SER A 194 -35.99 -21.15 10.27
N THR A 195 -35.97 -22.28 10.95
CA THR A 195 -34.88 -22.62 11.87
C THR A 195 -33.62 -22.47 11.05
N VAL A 196 -32.75 -21.54 11.43
CA VAL A 196 -31.40 -21.52 10.91
C VAL A 196 -30.82 -22.88 11.29
N ASP A 197 -30.59 -23.75 10.30
CA ASP A 197 -29.82 -24.96 10.50
C ASP A 197 -28.42 -24.52 10.97
N VAL A 198 -28.18 -24.55 12.28
CA VAL A 198 -26.86 -24.33 12.89
C VAL A 198 -26.05 -25.64 12.83
N THR A 199 -26.15 -26.37 11.73
CA THR A 199 -25.41 -27.63 11.50
C THR A 199 -24.93 -27.74 10.05
N SER A 200 -24.44 -26.63 9.50
CA SER A 200 -23.25 -26.70 8.67
C SER A 200 -22.12 -26.09 9.48
N ASP A 201 -21.19 -26.92 9.98
CA ASP A 201 -19.88 -26.40 10.36
C ASP A 201 -19.37 -25.63 9.15
N PRO A 202 -19.17 -24.29 9.24
CA PRO A 202 -18.47 -23.60 8.18
C PRO A 202 -17.09 -24.24 8.12
N ASP A 203 -16.75 -24.78 6.95
CA ASP A 203 -15.44 -25.26 6.54
C ASP A 203 -14.35 -24.79 7.52
N GLY A 204 -13.76 -25.70 8.32
CA GLY A 204 -12.86 -25.36 9.44
C GLY A 204 -11.61 -24.56 9.04
N ASP A 205 -11.44 -24.32 7.74
CA ASP A 205 -10.40 -23.50 7.11
C ASP A 205 -10.85 -22.07 6.75
N GLY A 206 -12.02 -21.63 7.22
CA GLY A 206 -12.51 -20.26 7.02
C GLY A 206 -11.61 -19.21 7.68
N VAL A 207 -11.06 -18.28 6.89
CA VAL A 207 -10.24 -17.15 7.39
C VAL A 207 -11.05 -15.85 7.33
N LEU A 208 -11.08 -15.12 8.46
CA LEU A 208 -11.62 -13.76 8.50
C LEU A 208 -10.65 -12.81 7.78
N ILE A 209 -11.12 -12.20 6.69
CA ILE A 209 -10.35 -11.23 5.92
C ILE A 209 -10.89 -9.85 6.25
N ASP A 210 -10.06 -8.97 6.82
CA ASP A 210 -10.38 -7.55 6.92
C ASP A 210 -10.48 -7.00 5.50
N VAL A 211 -11.69 -6.60 5.13
CA VAL A 211 -12.01 -6.03 3.82
C VAL A 211 -11.22 -4.74 3.57
N ALA A 212 -10.84 -4.02 4.62
CA ALA A 212 -9.94 -2.87 4.51
C ALA A 212 -8.52 -3.24 4.09
N GLU A 213 -8.06 -4.48 4.27
CA GLU A 213 -6.72 -4.91 3.84
C GLU A 213 -6.69 -5.53 2.43
N GLN A 214 -7.83 -5.54 1.73
CA GLN A 214 -7.88 -5.97 0.34
C GLN A 214 -7.23 -4.92 -0.57
N THR A 215 -6.12 -5.34 -1.19
CA THR A 215 -5.30 -4.51 -2.05
C THR A 215 -4.91 -5.31 -3.30
N TRP A 216 -5.05 -4.70 -4.46
CA TRP A 216 -4.72 -5.27 -5.76
C TRP A 216 -3.52 -4.54 -6.38
N GLY A 217 -2.65 -5.29 -7.04
CA GLY A 217 -1.57 -4.73 -7.84
C GLY A 217 -1.90 -4.86 -9.32
N ILE A 218 -1.83 -3.76 -10.07
CA ILE A 218 -2.06 -3.70 -11.50
C ILE A 218 -0.74 -3.36 -12.18
N VAL A 219 -0.36 -4.11 -13.21
CA VAL A 219 0.75 -3.78 -14.11
C VAL A 219 0.15 -3.44 -15.46
N LEU A 220 0.47 -2.26 -15.99
CA LEU A 220 -0.08 -1.80 -17.25
C LEU A 220 0.71 -2.37 -18.43
N SER A 221 0.02 -2.60 -19.55
CA SER A 221 0.66 -2.96 -20.82
C SER A 221 1.28 -1.76 -21.55
N HIS A 222 1.14 -0.55 -21.00
CA HIS A 222 1.69 0.69 -21.55
C HIS A 222 2.41 1.49 -20.46
N ARG A 223 3.25 2.43 -20.87
CA ARG A 223 4.11 3.23 -19.98
C ARG A 223 3.51 4.62 -19.82
N LEU A 224 3.43 5.10 -18.59
CA LEU A 224 2.92 6.42 -18.26
C LEU A 224 4.04 7.47 -18.30
N ASN A 225 3.64 8.74 -18.37
CA ASN A 225 4.55 9.86 -18.41
C ASN A 225 5.03 10.21 -17.00
N ASN A 226 6.33 10.10 -16.75
CA ASN A 226 7.00 10.55 -15.53
C ASN A 226 7.39 12.03 -15.65
N SER A 227 6.39 12.90 -15.84
CA SER A 227 6.56 14.36 -15.90
C SER A 227 5.27 15.05 -15.48
N MET A 228 5.40 16.09 -14.66
CA MET A 228 4.28 16.96 -14.28
C MET A 228 3.83 17.88 -15.44
N MET A 229 4.65 17.99 -16.50
CA MET A 229 4.32 18.76 -17.70
C MET A 229 3.90 17.82 -18.83
N PRO A 230 2.64 17.88 -19.32
CA PRO A 230 2.15 17.00 -20.39
C PRO A 230 2.94 17.13 -21.70
N ALA A 231 3.45 18.33 -21.99
CA ALA A 231 4.23 18.61 -23.20
C ALA A 231 5.63 17.96 -23.17
N ARG A 232 6.16 17.61 -22.00
CA ARG A 232 7.45 16.95 -21.84
C ARG A 232 7.21 15.44 -21.74
N GLN A 233 7.60 14.71 -22.77
CA GLN A 233 7.56 13.25 -22.77
C GLN A 233 8.78 12.69 -22.06
N ASN A 234 8.55 12.04 -20.92
CA ASN A 234 9.54 11.30 -20.14
C ASN A 234 8.88 10.00 -19.68
N LEU A 235 8.82 9.00 -20.56
CA LEU A 235 8.11 7.75 -20.26
C LEU A 235 8.86 6.93 -19.20
N ALA A 236 8.12 6.35 -18.25
CA ALA A 236 8.64 5.34 -17.34
C ALA A 236 9.05 4.06 -18.10
N MET A 237 9.87 3.21 -17.50
CA MET A 237 10.20 1.87 -18.02
C MET A 237 9.00 0.93 -17.95
N ALA A 238 8.26 0.98 -16.84
CA ALA A 238 6.96 0.32 -16.65
C ALA A 238 6.11 1.10 -15.64
N SER A 239 4.80 0.90 -15.72
CA SER A 239 3.82 1.61 -14.91
C SER A 239 2.82 0.64 -14.31
N GLY A 240 2.44 0.90 -13.07
CA GLY A 240 1.49 0.07 -12.35
C GLY A 240 0.77 0.85 -11.27
N TYR A 241 -0.21 0.20 -10.66
CA TYR A 241 -1.01 0.77 -9.60
C TYR A 241 -1.12 -0.19 -8.43
N LEU A 242 -1.09 0.37 -7.23
CA LEU A 242 -1.63 -0.29 -6.05
C LEU A 242 -3.03 0.28 -5.81
N VAL A 243 -4.02 -0.60 -5.75
CA VAL A 243 -5.43 -0.23 -5.60
C VAL A 243 -5.93 -0.84 -4.31
N LYS A 244 -6.48 -0.03 -3.42
CA LYS A 244 -7.08 -0.47 -2.16
C LYS A 244 -8.55 -0.04 -2.17
N ARG A 245 -9.39 -0.82 -1.49
CA ARG A 245 -10.77 -0.40 -1.27
C ARG A 245 -10.79 0.96 -0.56
N GLY A 246 -11.70 1.86 -0.95
CA GLY A 246 -11.77 3.23 -0.40
C GLY A 246 -12.85 3.47 0.65
N GLY A 247 -13.60 2.43 1.02
CA GLY A 247 -14.67 2.53 2.01
C GLY A 247 -15.47 1.24 2.15
N MET A 248 -16.50 1.26 3.00
CA MET A 248 -17.32 0.08 3.30
C MET A 248 -18.32 -0.26 2.20
N ARG A 249 -18.70 0.70 1.38
CA ARG A 249 -19.68 0.52 0.32
C ARG A 249 -18.99 0.14 -0.99
N CYS A 250 -19.76 -0.30 -1.98
CA CYS A 250 -19.20 -0.68 -3.28
C CYS A 250 -18.98 0.53 -4.20
N GLU A 251 -19.70 1.61 -3.94
CA GLU A 251 -19.64 2.89 -4.63
C GLU A 251 -18.56 3.83 -4.11
N ASP A 252 -17.91 3.49 -3.00
CA ASP A 252 -16.81 4.29 -2.47
C ASP A 252 -15.63 4.22 -3.43
N PRO A 253 -15.09 5.37 -3.90
CA PRO A 253 -14.00 5.37 -4.86
C PRO A 253 -12.76 4.72 -4.25
N PRO A 254 -12.05 3.83 -4.96
CA PRO A 254 -10.88 3.17 -4.40
C PRO A 254 -9.74 4.15 -4.14
N ALA A 255 -8.93 3.85 -3.12
CA ALA A 255 -7.65 4.53 -2.94
C ALA A 255 -6.63 3.95 -3.92
N VAL A 256 -5.95 4.83 -4.65
CA VAL A 256 -5.04 4.43 -5.74
C VAL A 256 -3.67 5.09 -5.54
N LEU A 257 -2.62 4.31 -5.79
CA LEU A 257 -1.24 4.75 -5.81
C LEU A 257 -0.63 4.34 -7.15
N GLU A 258 -0.20 5.31 -7.95
CA GLU A 258 0.56 5.04 -9.17
C GLU A 258 2.03 4.82 -8.82
N VAL A 259 2.63 3.78 -9.40
CA VAL A 259 4.04 3.45 -9.22
C VAL A 259 4.66 3.25 -10.59
N ASN A 260 5.62 4.13 -10.91
CA ASN A 260 6.35 4.14 -12.17
C ASN A 260 7.79 3.73 -11.93
N LEU A 261 8.24 2.67 -12.60
CA LEU A 261 9.66 2.30 -12.61
C LEU A 261 10.40 3.22 -13.58
N VAL A 262 11.32 4.03 -13.07
CA VAL A 262 12.06 5.03 -13.85
C VAL A 262 13.44 4.53 -14.23
N TRP A 263 14.09 3.79 -13.33
CA TRP A 263 15.40 3.18 -13.56
C TRP A 263 15.49 1.83 -12.88
N LEU A 264 16.18 0.89 -13.52
CA LEU A 264 16.51 -0.41 -12.98
C LEU A 264 17.94 -0.77 -13.34
N ASP A 265 18.75 -1.03 -12.32
CA ASP A 265 20.07 -1.59 -12.49
C ASP A 265 19.99 -3.09 -12.83
N GLY A 266 20.72 -3.52 -13.87
CA GLY A 266 20.73 -4.90 -14.34
C GLY A 266 19.40 -5.38 -14.94
N VAL A 267 19.23 -5.26 -16.26
CA VAL A 267 18.01 -5.64 -17.01
C VAL A 267 17.67 -7.14 -16.95
N ALA A 268 18.59 -7.99 -16.50
CA ALA A 268 18.44 -9.45 -16.49
C ALA A 268 17.21 -9.96 -15.71
N ARG A 269 16.70 -9.21 -14.72
CA ARG A 269 15.51 -9.61 -13.94
C ARG A 269 14.17 -9.28 -14.61
N GLY A 270 14.19 -8.57 -15.73
CA GLY A 270 13.01 -8.07 -16.40
C GLY A 270 12.33 -6.91 -15.66
N VAL A 271 11.77 -6.00 -16.44
CA VAL A 271 11.12 -4.78 -15.93
C VAL A 271 9.80 -5.08 -15.22
N ASP A 272 8.91 -5.87 -15.84
CA ASP A 272 7.59 -6.18 -15.27
C ASP A 272 7.65 -7.06 -14.01
N PRO A 273 8.50 -8.10 -13.93
CA PRO A 273 8.70 -8.86 -12.69
C PRO A 273 9.18 -7.97 -11.55
N MET A 274 10.12 -7.05 -11.83
CA MET A 274 10.62 -6.10 -10.84
C MET A 274 9.50 -5.18 -10.33
N LEU A 275 8.72 -4.58 -11.23
CA LEU A 275 7.59 -3.73 -10.82
C LEU A 275 6.57 -4.51 -9.99
N ARG A 276 6.25 -5.75 -10.39
CA ARG A 276 5.34 -6.63 -9.62
C ARG A 276 5.88 -6.91 -8.22
N GLU A 277 7.19 -7.11 -8.09
CA GLU A 277 7.84 -7.29 -6.80
C GLU A 277 7.75 -6.02 -5.94
N MET A 278 8.01 -4.84 -6.53
CA MET A 278 7.89 -3.55 -5.84
C MET A 278 6.46 -3.32 -5.33
N LEU A 279 5.44 -3.61 -6.15
CA LEU A 279 4.03 -3.51 -5.74
C LEU A 279 3.69 -4.44 -4.56
N LYS A 280 4.24 -5.66 -4.54
CA LYS A 280 4.07 -6.58 -3.41
C LYS A 280 4.72 -6.05 -2.12
N GLN A 281 5.95 -5.52 -2.23
CA GLN A 281 6.65 -4.92 -1.10
C GLN A 281 5.89 -3.69 -0.58
N PHE A 282 5.40 -2.82 -1.47
CA PHE A 282 4.60 -1.64 -1.10
C PHE A 282 3.29 -2.03 -0.42
N ARG A 283 2.61 -3.09 -0.86
CA ARG A 283 1.42 -3.62 -0.16
C ARG A 283 1.74 -3.94 1.30
N GLY A 284 2.81 -4.71 1.54
CA GLY A 284 3.22 -5.07 2.91
C GLY A 284 3.54 -3.83 3.76
N LEU A 285 4.32 -2.90 3.20
CA LEU A 285 4.65 -1.64 3.86
C LEU A 285 3.42 -0.72 4.07
N GLY A 286 2.35 -0.88 3.29
CA GLY A 286 1.06 -0.22 3.50
C GLY A 286 0.32 -0.77 4.72
N THR A 287 0.30 -2.10 4.90
CA THR A 287 -0.21 -2.73 6.12
C THR A 287 0.58 -2.27 7.35
N LEU A 288 1.91 -2.20 7.23
CA LEU A 288 2.76 -1.68 8.30
C LEU A 288 2.45 -0.21 8.63
N ALA A 289 2.18 0.63 7.62
CA ALA A 289 1.82 2.03 7.80
C ALA A 289 0.56 2.20 8.65
N ARG A 290 -0.48 1.40 8.35
CA ARG A 290 -1.74 1.38 9.11
C ARG A 290 -1.50 0.90 10.54
N ALA A 291 -0.80 -0.22 10.70
CA ALA A 291 -0.54 -0.81 12.02
C ALA A 291 0.22 0.14 12.95
N ARG A 292 1.09 1.00 12.38
CA ARG A 292 1.83 2.04 13.12
C ARG A 292 1.09 3.38 13.25
N GLY A 293 -0.15 3.47 12.77
CA GLY A 293 -0.94 4.71 12.82
C GLY A 293 -0.40 5.85 11.93
N VAL A 294 0.48 5.53 10.96
CA VAL A 294 0.99 6.53 10.01
C VAL A 294 -0.03 6.81 8.91
N THR A 295 -0.91 5.88 8.60
CA THR A 295 -1.96 6.05 7.60
C THR A 295 -3.33 5.68 8.15
N GLU A 296 -4.39 6.17 7.48
CA GLU A 296 -5.77 5.83 7.80
C GLU A 296 -6.14 4.44 7.22
N GLN A 297 -7.30 3.92 7.63
CA GLN A 297 -7.74 2.56 7.29
C GLN A 297 -7.74 2.27 5.78
N TRP A 298 -8.23 3.20 4.96
CA TRP A 298 -8.39 3.03 3.51
C TRP A 298 -7.23 3.57 2.69
N ASP A 299 -6.16 4.03 3.35
CA ASP A 299 -4.97 4.54 2.68
C ASP A 299 -4.14 3.40 2.09
N VAL A 300 -3.66 3.60 0.86
CA VAL A 300 -2.91 2.64 0.07
C VAL A 300 -1.39 2.88 0.14
N ARG A 301 -0.96 4.03 0.67
CA ARG A 301 0.44 4.44 0.67
C ARG A 301 1.28 3.54 1.60
N PRO A 302 2.46 3.08 1.15
CA PRO A 302 3.41 2.39 2.02
C PRO A 302 4.00 3.37 3.04
N TRP A 303 4.47 2.84 4.18
CA TRP A 303 4.89 3.62 5.35
C TRP A 303 5.84 4.78 5.01
N HIS A 304 6.90 4.52 4.23
CA HIS A 304 7.93 5.51 3.91
C HIS A 304 7.38 6.64 3.02
N ILE A 305 6.56 6.32 2.02
CA ILE A 305 5.88 7.32 1.17
C ILE A 305 4.95 8.19 2.02
N ALA A 306 4.11 7.57 2.84
CA ALA A 306 3.19 8.30 3.71
C ALA A 306 3.92 9.21 4.71
N ALA A 307 5.02 8.71 5.31
CA ALA A 307 5.84 9.48 6.24
C ALA A 307 6.51 10.69 5.57
N ALA A 308 7.10 10.50 4.39
CA ALA A 308 7.72 11.58 3.63
C ALA A 308 6.71 12.66 3.22
N GLU A 309 5.55 12.27 2.67
CA GLU A 309 4.50 13.23 2.31
C GLU A 309 3.92 13.97 3.51
N LYS A 310 3.64 13.26 4.61
CA LYS A 310 3.16 13.90 5.85
C LYS A 310 4.18 14.89 6.38
N GLY A 311 5.48 14.54 6.35
CA GLY A 311 6.56 15.43 6.75
C GLY A 311 6.54 16.76 5.99
N VAL A 312 6.51 16.74 4.66
CA VAL A 312 6.44 17.99 3.88
C VAL A 312 5.12 18.75 4.08
N ARG A 313 3.97 18.06 4.25
CA ARG A 313 2.69 18.74 4.51
C ARG A 313 2.70 19.48 5.84
N THR A 314 3.26 18.87 6.89
CA THR A 314 3.39 19.50 8.21
C THR A 314 4.40 20.65 8.19
N LEU A 315 5.55 20.47 7.54
CA LEU A 315 6.58 21.51 7.45
C LEU A 315 6.14 22.69 6.57
N TYR A 316 5.37 22.43 5.52
CA TYR A 316 4.76 23.46 4.68
C TYR A 316 3.84 24.39 5.48
N ALA A 317 3.14 23.86 6.49
CA ALA A 317 2.28 24.64 7.38
C ALA A 317 3.05 25.52 8.38
N LEU A 318 4.37 25.34 8.53
CA LEU A 318 5.20 26.24 9.33
C LEU A 318 5.43 27.55 8.55
N LEU A 319 4.72 28.59 9.01
CA LEU A 319 4.73 29.95 8.45
C LEU A 319 6.11 30.63 8.51
#